data_AF-A0A218WGD9-F1
#
_entry.id   AF-A0A218WGD9-F1
#
_cell.length_a   1.000
_cell.length_b   1.000
_cell.length_c   1.000
_cell.angle_alpha   90.00
_cell.angle_beta   90.00
_cell.angle_gamma   90.00
#
_symmetry.space_group_name_H-M   'P 1'
#
loop_
_entity.id
_entity.type
_entity.pdbx_description
1 polymer ?
#
loop_
_entity_poly.entity_id
_entity_poly.type
_entity_poly.pdbx_seq_one_letter_code
_entity_poly.pdbx_strand_id
1 'polypeptide(L)'
;MGSTGELFCWSSVSGVLLLLLCLALVRVVYELWWKPIQIQRMMVAQGIKGLPYRFFHGSTKEILGMIKEAMQRPMDHHLSHDIFPRIQPHVHAWVNTYGPNYLSWFGAERQLVVTEPEMIKDILKRQR
;
A
#
# COMPACT_ATOMS: atom_id res chain seq x y z
N MET A 1 -49.53 -27.58 13.93
CA MET A 1 -48.29 -27.61 14.74
C MET A 1 -47.03 -27.45 13.87
N GLY A 2 -47.03 -26.56 12.86
CA GLY A 2 -45.86 -26.37 11.95
C GLY A 2 -45.18 -25.00 12.01
N SER A 3 -45.85 -23.94 12.47
CA SER A 3 -45.39 -22.55 12.28
C SER A 3 -44.34 -22.06 13.29
N THR A 4 -44.34 -22.58 14.52
CA THR A 4 -43.40 -22.13 15.56
C THR A 4 -41.97 -22.62 15.33
N GLY A 5 -41.81 -23.84 14.79
CA GLY A 5 -40.47 -24.38 14.47
C GLY A 5 -39.76 -23.64 13.35
N GLU A 6 -40.51 -23.10 12.39
CA GLU A 6 -39.94 -22.32 11.28
C GLU A 6 -39.43 -20.96 11.76
N LEU A 7 -40.19 -20.24 12.60
CA LEU A 7 -39.76 -18.94 13.13
C LEU A 7 -38.48 -19.02 14.00
N PHE A 8 -38.30 -20.11 14.75
CA PHE A 8 -37.06 -20.37 15.49
C PHE A 8 -35.86 -20.70 14.59
N CYS A 9 -36.11 -21.37 13.46
CA CYS A 9 -35.07 -21.69 12.48
C CYS A 9 -34.57 -20.41 11.78
N TRP A 10 -35.48 -19.53 11.36
CA TRP A 10 -35.14 -18.29 10.65
C TRP A 10 -34.42 -17.26 11.55
N SER A 11 -34.83 -17.14 12.82
CA SER A 11 -34.14 -16.28 13.79
C SER A 11 -32.72 -16.76 14.11
N SER A 12 -32.51 -18.08 14.21
CA SER A 12 -31.18 -18.66 14.43
C SER A 12 -30.26 -18.49 13.22
N VAL A 13 -30.78 -18.70 12.00
CA VAL A 13 -30.02 -18.49 10.75
C VAL A 13 -29.63 -17.03 10.57
N SER A 14 -30.55 -16.10 10.88
CA SER A 14 -30.29 -14.65 10.85
C SER A 14 -29.18 -14.24 11.83
N GLY A 15 -29.19 -14.79 13.04
CA GLY A 15 -28.15 -14.52 14.05
C GLY A 15 -26.75 -14.97 13.61
N VAL A 16 -26.63 -16.17 13.03
CA VAL A 16 -25.34 -16.66 12.50
C VAL A 16 -24.86 -15.80 11.33
N LEU A 17 -25.76 -15.41 10.41
CA LEU A 17 -25.41 -14.54 9.29
C LEU A 17 -24.91 -13.17 9.78
N LEU A 18 -25.59 -12.57 10.76
CA LEU A 18 -25.18 -11.30 11.35
C LEU A 18 -23.81 -11.42 12.02
N LEU A 19 -23.55 -12.49 12.77
CA LEU A 19 -22.27 -12.73 13.41
C LEU A 19 -21.14 -12.86 12.37
N LEU A 20 -21.36 -13.61 11.28
CA LEU A 20 -20.38 -13.73 10.20
C LEU A 20 -20.09 -12.39 9.52
N LEU A 21 -21.13 -11.56 9.31
CA LEU A 21 -20.97 -10.20 8.78
C LEU A 21 -20.15 -9.32 9.73
N CYS A 22 -20.43 -9.35 11.03
CA CYS A 22 -19.65 -8.62 12.03
C CYS A 22 -18.18 -9.05 12.03
N LEU A 23 -17.90 -10.36 12.00
CA LEU A 23 -16.54 -10.88 11.95
C LEU A 23 -15.81 -10.46 10.66
N ALA A 24 -16.50 -10.49 9.52
CA ALA A 24 -15.96 -10.01 8.26
C ALA A 24 -15.59 -8.52 8.32
N LEU A 25 -16.48 -7.68 8.88
CA LEU A 25 -16.22 -6.25 9.07
C LEU A 25 -15.02 -5.99 9.98
N VAL A 26 -14.93 -6.69 11.11
CA VAL A 26 -13.77 -6.57 12.02
C VAL A 26 -12.48 -6.95 11.32
N ARG A 27 -12.50 -8.04 10.54
CA ARG A 27 -11.33 -8.47 9.75
C ARG A 27 -10.93 -7.43 8.72
N VAL A 28 -11.89 -6.83 8.02
CA VAL A 28 -11.64 -5.77 7.03
C VAL A 28 -11.04 -4.53 7.70
N VAL A 29 -11.57 -4.09 8.84
CA VAL A 29 -11.02 -2.96 9.61
C VAL A 29 -9.60 -3.26 10.08
N TYR A 30 -9.34 -4.48 10.56
CA TYR A 30 -8.01 -4.87 11.00
C TYR A 30 -6.97 -4.84 9.87
N GLU A 31 -7.30 -5.44 8.73
CA GLU A 31 -6.39 -5.51 7.57
C GLU A 31 -6.19 -4.14 6.90
N LEU A 32 -7.25 -3.35 6.75
CA LEU A 32 -7.19 -2.07 6.03
C LEU A 32 -6.81 -0.87 6.91
N TRP A 33 -6.97 -0.94 8.22
CA TRP A 33 -6.71 0.20 9.11
C TRP A 33 -5.62 -0.10 10.14
N TRP A 34 -5.77 -1.19 10.90
CA TRP A 34 -4.88 -1.44 12.03
C TRP A 34 -3.46 -1.85 11.59
N LYS A 35 -3.37 -2.87 10.73
CA LYS A 35 -2.08 -3.34 10.19
C LYS A 35 -1.24 -2.25 9.53
N PRO A 36 -1.76 -1.46 8.57
CA PRO A 36 -0.92 -0.49 7.87
C PRO A 36 -0.37 0.58 8.82
N ILE A 37 -1.16 1.03 9.79
CA ILE A 37 -0.71 1.99 10.82
C ILE A 37 0.39 1.39 11.68
N GLN A 38 0.24 0.13 12.11
CA GLN A 38 1.26 -0.54 12.91
C GLN A 38 2.59 -0.66 12.14
N ILE A 39 2.54 -1.09 10.88
CA ILE A 39 3.73 -1.23 10.02
C ILE A 39 4.39 0.12 9.80
N GLN A 40 3.61 1.17 9.51
CA GLN A 40 4.14 2.51 9.34
C GLN A 40 4.88 2.99 10.60
N ARG A 41 4.31 2.77 11.79
CA ARG A 41 4.97 3.10 13.06
C ARG A 41 6.26 2.32 13.27
N MET A 42 6.28 1.03 12.95
CA MET A 42 7.48 0.20 13.06
C MET A 42 8.60 0.70 12.14
N MET A 43 8.27 1.04 10.88
CA MET A 43 9.24 1.56 9.92
C MET A 43 9.80 2.93 10.34
N VAL A 44 8.93 3.82 10.83
CA VAL A 44 9.37 5.12 11.37
C VAL A 44 10.28 4.95 12.57
N ALA A 45 10.00 3.99 13.46
CA ALA A 45 10.88 3.67 14.59
C ALA A 45 12.25 3.13 14.14
N GLN A 46 12.34 2.52 12.95
CA GLN A 46 13.60 2.11 12.32
C GLN A 46 14.28 3.25 11.54
N GLY A 47 13.74 4.47 11.59
CA GLY A 47 14.27 5.63 10.85
C GLY A 47 13.84 5.69 9.38
N ILE A 48 13.01 4.75 8.91
CA ILE A 48 12.53 4.70 7.54
C ILE A 48 11.30 5.59 7.42
N LYS A 49 11.43 6.67 6.66
CA LYS A 49 10.32 7.55 6.31
C LYS A 49 9.54 6.96 5.15
N GLY A 50 8.33 7.45 4.92
CA GLY A 50 7.56 6.98 3.78
C GLY A 50 6.23 7.69 3.65
N LEU A 51 5.52 7.28 2.60
CA LEU A 51 4.23 7.86 2.30
C LEU A 51 3.21 7.50 3.40
N PRO A 52 2.36 8.46 3.79
CA PRO A 52 1.26 8.16 4.69
C PRO A 52 0.31 7.16 4.03
N TYR A 53 -0.16 6.18 4.80
CA TYR A 53 -1.16 5.24 4.30
C TYR A 53 -2.44 5.98 3.90
N ARG A 54 -2.90 5.77 2.66
CA ARG A 54 -4.17 6.30 2.13
C ARG A 54 -5.11 5.13 1.84
N PHE A 55 -6.29 5.18 2.45
CA PHE A 55 -7.27 4.10 2.41
C PHE A 55 -7.64 3.67 0.98
N PHE A 56 -7.65 2.36 0.76
CA PHE A 56 -8.07 1.64 -0.47
C PHE A 56 -7.20 1.82 -1.73
N HIS A 57 -6.79 3.04 -2.07
CA HIS A 57 -6.09 3.33 -3.33
C HIS A 57 -4.59 3.59 -3.17
N GLY A 58 -4.10 3.70 -1.93
CA GLY A 58 -2.70 4.03 -1.65
C GLY A 58 -2.25 5.27 -2.45
N SER A 59 -1.07 5.18 -3.06
CA SER A 59 -0.49 6.25 -3.88
C SER A 59 -0.68 6.05 -5.39
N THR A 60 -1.48 5.08 -5.83
CA THR A 60 -1.60 4.71 -7.25
C THR A 60 -2.09 5.87 -8.12
N LYS A 61 -3.08 6.65 -7.66
CA LYS A 61 -3.56 7.84 -8.38
C LYS A 61 -2.49 8.91 -8.53
N GLU A 62 -1.67 9.10 -7.50
CA GLU A 62 -0.56 10.05 -7.51
C GLU A 62 0.53 9.62 -8.49
N ILE A 63 0.90 8.34 -8.47
CA ILE A 63 1.85 7.73 -9.42
C ILE A 63 1.39 7.96 -10.86
N LEU A 64 0.12 7.66 -11.17
CA LEU A 64 -0.44 7.84 -12.51
C LEU A 64 -0.45 9.31 -12.94
N GLY A 65 -0.76 10.23 -12.01
CA GLY A 65 -0.70 11.67 -12.26
C GLY A 65 0.71 12.13 -12.62
N MET A 66 1.72 11.72 -11.85
CA MET A 66 3.12 12.06 -12.08
C MET A 66 3.66 11.49 -13.39
N ILE A 67 3.29 10.26 -13.74
CA ILE A 67 3.67 9.64 -15.03
C ILE A 67 3.05 10.42 -16.19
N LYS A 68 1.76 10.75 -16.10
CA LYS A 68 1.07 11.54 -17.13
C LYS A 68 1.73 12.91 -17.31
N GLU A 69 2.03 13.61 -16.22
CA GLU A 69 2.70 14.90 -16.25
C GLU A 69 4.10 14.81 -16.88
N ALA A 70 4.89 13.79 -16.51
CA ALA A 70 6.21 13.56 -17.08
C ALA A 70 6.16 13.26 -18.58
N MET A 71 5.16 12.50 -19.04
CA MET A 71 4.96 12.19 -20.46
C MET A 71 4.51 13.40 -21.28
N GLN A 72 3.71 14.29 -20.70
CA GLN A 72 3.22 15.50 -21.37
C GLN A 72 4.32 16.53 -21.63
N ARG A 73 5.37 16.56 -20.80
CA ARG A 73 6.51 17.44 -21.02
C ARG A 73 7.32 16.95 -22.23
N PRO A 74 7.73 17.83 -23.17
CA PRO A 74 8.69 17.46 -24.21
C PRO A 74 9.99 16.95 -23.56
N MET A 75 10.70 16.05 -24.23
CA MET A 75 12.05 15.68 -23.80
C MET A 75 12.94 16.92 -23.90
N ASP A 76 13.86 17.08 -22.95
CA ASP A 76 14.80 18.20 -22.98
C ASP A 76 15.53 18.26 -24.32
N HIS A 77 15.66 19.47 -24.86
CA HIS A 77 16.35 19.72 -26.13
C HIS A 77 17.84 19.36 -26.07
N HIS A 78 18.43 19.38 -24.88
CA HIS A 78 19.71 18.74 -24.62
C HIS A 78 19.47 17.25 -24.41
N LEU A 79 19.97 16.43 -25.34
CA LEU A 79 19.88 14.97 -25.34
C LEU A 79 20.59 14.38 -24.10
N SER A 80 19.98 14.52 -22.92
CA SER A 80 20.50 14.02 -21.66
C SER A 80 20.21 12.54 -21.56
N HIS A 81 21.20 11.77 -21.11
CA HIS A 81 21.02 10.35 -20.80
C HIS A 81 20.25 10.13 -19.48
N ASP A 82 19.91 11.19 -18.75
CA ASP A 82 19.11 11.12 -17.53
C ASP A 82 17.60 11.01 -17.83
N ILE A 83 17.19 9.80 -18.21
CA ILE A 83 15.79 9.48 -18.52
C ILE A 83 15.00 9.01 -17.29
N PHE A 84 15.68 8.75 -16.17
CA PHE A 84 15.06 8.12 -14.99
C PHE A 84 13.91 8.95 -14.39
N PRO A 85 14.03 10.27 -14.20
CA PRO A 85 12.94 11.11 -13.71
C PRO A 85 11.71 11.11 -14.62
N ARG A 86 11.86 10.79 -15.90
CA ARG A 86 10.74 10.69 -16.86
C ARG A 86 10.04 9.34 -16.81
N ILE A 87 10.79 8.25 -16.67
CA ILE A 87 10.25 6.88 -16.66
C ILE A 87 9.62 6.56 -15.30
N GLN A 88 10.30 6.95 -14.20
CA GLN A 88 9.83 6.71 -12.83
C GLN A 88 9.80 8.02 -12.02
N PRO A 89 8.94 8.99 -12.41
CA PRO A 89 8.90 10.29 -11.76
C PRO A 89 8.56 10.20 -10.26
N HIS A 90 7.70 9.24 -9.89
CA HIS A 90 7.30 9.01 -8.50
C HIS A 90 8.47 8.53 -7.64
N VAL A 91 9.27 7.56 -8.12
CA VAL A 91 10.45 7.08 -7.39
C VAL A 91 11.47 8.22 -7.24
N HIS A 92 11.77 8.92 -8.34
CA HIS A 92 12.70 10.04 -8.31
C HIS A 92 12.29 11.12 -7.29
N ALA A 93 11.01 11.53 -7.27
CA ALA A 93 10.52 12.52 -6.33
C ALA A 93 10.54 12.03 -4.87
N TRP A 94 10.15 10.78 -4.63
CA TRP A 94 10.04 10.23 -3.28
C TRP A 94 11.40 9.90 -2.67
N VAL A 95 12.39 9.47 -3.47
CA VAL A 95 13.77 9.36 -3.01
C VAL A 95 14.29 10.72 -2.54
N ASN A 96 14.02 11.78 -3.30
CA ASN A 96 14.41 13.14 -2.93
C ASN A 96 13.68 13.68 -1.69
N THR A 97 12.47 13.19 -1.40
CA THR A 97 11.63 13.67 -0.29
C THR A 97 11.83 12.89 1.00
N TYR A 98 11.87 11.55 0.90
CA TYR A 98 11.88 10.63 2.05
C TYR A 98 13.25 9.99 2.28
N GLY A 99 14.15 10.04 1.30
CA GLY A 99 15.47 9.42 1.34
C GLY A 99 15.59 8.17 0.46
N PRO A 100 16.80 7.58 0.38
CA PRO A 100 17.10 6.44 -0.50
C PRO A 100 16.29 5.19 -0.16
N ASN A 101 15.89 5.03 1.09
CA ASN A 101 15.04 3.95 1.55
C ASN A 101 13.74 4.54 2.09
N TYR A 102 12.61 4.12 1.53
CA TYR A 102 11.31 4.64 1.95
C TYR A 102 10.20 3.62 1.82
N LEU A 103 9.17 3.80 2.65
CA LEU A 103 7.93 3.01 2.59
C LEU A 103 6.96 3.64 1.59
N SER A 104 6.41 2.83 0.68
CA SER A 104 5.34 3.20 -0.24
C SER A 104 4.16 2.22 -0.15
N TRP A 105 3.02 2.63 -0.69
CA TRP A 105 1.77 1.87 -0.64
C TRP A 105 1.15 1.77 -2.04
N PHE A 106 0.91 0.54 -2.49
CA PHE A 106 0.18 0.25 -3.71
C PHE A 106 -1.18 -0.36 -3.34
N GLY A 107 -2.23 0.46 -3.32
CA GLY A 107 -3.48 0.06 -2.67
C GLY A 107 -3.28 -0.25 -1.19
N ALA A 108 -3.61 -1.48 -0.77
CA ALA A 108 -3.35 -2.00 0.57
C ALA A 108 -2.00 -2.73 0.69
N GLU A 109 -1.27 -2.90 -0.40
CA GLU A 109 0.03 -3.58 -0.41
C GLU A 109 1.14 -2.62 0.03
N ARG A 110 1.96 -3.09 0.97
CA ARG A 110 3.13 -2.37 1.46
C ARG A 110 4.35 -2.66 0.58
N GLN A 111 5.09 -1.63 0.22
CA GLN A 111 6.33 -1.78 -0.54
C GLN A 111 7.44 -1.00 0.17
N LEU A 112 8.55 -1.70 0.46
CA LEU A 112 9.77 -1.06 0.94
C LEU A 112 10.69 -0.87 -0.25
N VAL A 113 10.94 0.38 -0.62
CA VAL A 113 11.88 0.71 -1.69
C VAL A 113 13.26 0.90 -1.07
N VAL A 114 14.23 0.16 -1.60
CA VAL A 114 15.64 0.21 -1.17
C VAL A 114 16.48 0.51 -2.40
N THR A 115 17.27 1.57 -2.34
CA THR A 115 18.16 1.99 -3.44
C THR A 115 19.64 1.77 -3.13
N GLU A 116 19.98 1.49 -1.87
CA GLU A 116 21.35 1.27 -1.43
C GLU A 116 21.90 -0.09 -1.88
N PRO A 117 22.99 -0.13 -2.68
CA PRO A 117 23.51 -1.37 -3.26
C PRO A 117 23.94 -2.41 -2.22
N GLU A 118 24.53 -1.98 -1.10
CA GLU A 118 24.99 -2.90 -0.05
C GLU A 118 23.81 -3.60 0.63
N MET A 119 22.73 -2.86 0.91
CA MET A 119 21.51 -3.44 1.48
C MET A 119 20.83 -4.40 0.49
N ILE A 120 20.79 -4.06 -0.80
CA ILE A 120 20.27 -4.94 -1.85
C ILE A 120 21.07 -6.25 -1.90
N LYS A 121 22.41 -6.19 -1.91
CA LYS A 121 23.28 -7.37 -1.89
C LYS A 121 22.98 -8.25 -0.67
N ASP A 122 22.84 -7.64 0.50
CA ASP A 122 22.58 -8.37 1.75
C ASP A 122 21.21 -9.03 1.78
N ILE A 123 20.17 -8.37 1.25
CA ILE A 123 18.83 -8.95 1.11
C ILE A 123 18.89 -10.15 0.17
N LEU A 124 19.51 -9.98 -1.01
CA LEU A 124 19.59 -11.04 -2.01
C LEU A 124 20.43 -12.24 -1.55
N LYS A 125 21.49 -12.02 -0.78
CA LYS A 125 22.31 -13.09 -0.21
C LYS A 125 21.54 -13.94 0.81
N ARG A 126 20.65 -13.33 1.61
CA ARG A 126 19.85 -14.03 2.63
C ARG A 126 18.66 -14.80 2.07
N GLN A 127 18.32 -14.60 0.79
CA GLN A 127 17.23 -15.29 0.11
C GLN A 127 17.67 -16.59 -0.59
N ARG A 128 18.95 -16.95 -0.48
CA ARG A 128 19.51 -18.21 -0.97
C ARG A 128 19.85 -19.11 0.21
#